data_AF-A0A254RBX8-F1
#
_entry.id   AF-A0A254RBX8-F1
#
_cell.length_a   1.000
_cell.length_b   1.000
_cell.length_c   1.000
_cell.angle_alpha   90.00
_cell.angle_beta   90.00
_cell.angle_gamma   90.00
#
_symmetry.space_group_name_H-M   'P 1'
#
loop_
_entity.id
_entity.type
_entity.pdbx_description
1 polymer ?
#
loop_
_entity_poly.entity_id
_entity_poly.type
_entity_poly.pdbx_seq_one_letter_code
_entity_poly.pdbx_strand_id
1 'polypeptide(L)'
;MSGRKQAIRNIKEYISKYMVQTTKKLSILATFLFCALVFVACGDSGSSSVPDEVTDPIITPEEPPLDTITEPDTTTSDSVETYPTIFDSSGLHTYILENGVSSGNLYIFYPADSFLTKFEIGDIVTVAIVGYDTLEMPVVEKNSDVPIAHFLFSAVAGSNFVSLSIHNGSFSDVIGITAQNAPIEVNISLKEKGGFLFGLEMRYVQYLDVYPERYPELSAEEYANFREIRTTGMGEKKLYRSSSPIDDCLGRNLYVDSLAKEAGVATFINLTDTEDYARTYKDFDSSYYATQNAIYLSLPVEFYSRTFKDGIVKGFRFMIEHEGPYLVHCIYGMDRTGFTLAILEALMGAKTEEIQADYAKTFSNYFNVVDGQQVTLNEQQVDFFKAVVTRNLRAVYRADGIDIADADDIDWATPTEQFLEKQGMTKEEISALKDRLK
;
A
#
# COMPACT_ATOMS: atom_id res chain seq x y z
N MET A 1 -23.33 22.83 -25.11
CA MET A 1 -23.63 21.42 -25.42
C MET A 1 -23.22 20.92 -26.82
N SER A 2 -23.03 21.79 -27.84
CA SER A 2 -22.65 21.35 -29.19
C SER A 2 -21.13 21.06 -29.37
N GLY A 3 -20.25 21.83 -28.73
CA GLY A 3 -18.78 21.64 -28.85
C GLY A 3 -18.23 20.37 -28.19
N ARG A 4 -18.83 19.91 -27.08
CA ARG A 4 -18.41 18.74 -26.30
C ARG A 4 -18.57 17.42 -27.08
N LYS A 5 -19.61 17.31 -27.92
CA LYS A 5 -19.81 16.15 -28.79
C LYS A 5 -18.92 16.17 -30.03
N GLN A 6 -18.53 17.36 -30.52
CA GLN A 6 -17.66 17.49 -31.69
C GLN A 6 -16.20 17.16 -31.35
N ALA A 7 -15.70 17.59 -30.18
CA ALA A 7 -14.35 17.24 -29.72
C ALA A 7 -14.18 15.72 -29.50
N ILE A 8 -15.16 15.06 -28.88
CA ILE A 8 -15.17 13.60 -28.66
C ILE A 8 -15.25 12.83 -30.00
N ARG A 9 -15.97 13.36 -31.00
CA ARG A 9 -16.06 12.75 -32.33
C ARG A 9 -14.73 12.86 -33.09
N ASN A 10 -14.05 14.01 -32.99
CA ASN A 10 -12.77 14.23 -33.65
C ASN A 10 -11.64 13.35 -33.06
N ILE A 11 -11.66 13.08 -31.75
CA ILE A 11 -10.70 12.19 -31.09
C ILE A 11 -10.94 10.73 -31.51
N LYS A 12 -12.21 10.28 -31.55
CA LYS A 12 -12.56 8.93 -32.01
C LYS A 12 -12.22 8.68 -33.48
N GLU A 13 -12.39 9.68 -34.36
CA GLU A 13 -12.02 9.56 -35.78
C GLU A 13 -10.50 9.54 -36.00
N TYR A 14 -9.73 10.27 -35.20
CA TYR A 14 -8.26 10.25 -35.25
C TYR A 14 -7.70 8.87 -34.87
N ILE A 15 -8.23 8.27 -33.80
CA ILE A 15 -7.83 6.93 -33.31
C ILE A 15 -8.22 5.84 -34.32
N SER A 16 -9.43 5.92 -34.90
CA SER A 16 -9.89 4.94 -35.90
C SER A 16 -9.03 4.94 -37.17
N LYS A 17 -8.60 6.10 -37.67
CA LYS A 17 -7.73 6.19 -38.85
C LYS A 17 -6.33 5.61 -38.63
N TYR A 18 -5.77 5.76 -37.43
CA TYR A 18 -4.48 5.17 -37.07
C TYR A 18 -4.54 3.65 -36.96
N MET A 19 -5.65 3.10 -36.43
CA MET A 19 -5.84 1.66 -36.24
C MET A 19 -6.17 0.88 -37.52
N VAL A 20 -6.74 1.54 -38.55
CA VAL A 20 -7.05 0.92 -39.85
C VAL A 20 -5.82 0.82 -40.77
N GLN A 21 -4.78 1.64 -40.56
CA GLN A 21 -3.54 1.54 -41.33
C GLN A 21 -2.64 0.38 -40.86
N THR A 22 -2.75 -0.02 -39.60
CA THR A 22 -1.98 -1.14 -39.02
C THR A 22 -2.60 -2.51 -39.31
N THR A 23 -3.92 -2.59 -39.55
CA THR A 23 -4.64 -3.86 -39.80
C THR A 23 -4.55 -4.39 -41.24
N LYS A 24 -4.00 -3.63 -42.19
CA LYS A 24 -3.85 -4.10 -43.60
C LYS A 24 -2.64 -5.00 -43.85
N LYS A 25 -1.84 -5.36 -42.84
CA LYS A 25 -0.63 -6.17 -43.03
C LYS A 25 -0.64 -7.59 -42.43
N LEU A 26 -1.71 -8.02 -41.74
CA LEU A 26 -1.75 -9.37 -41.18
C LEU A 26 -3.07 -10.07 -41.54
N SER A 27 -3.06 -10.80 -42.65
CA SER A 27 -4.06 -11.81 -42.97
C SER A 27 -3.34 -12.90 -43.74
N ILE A 28 -3.20 -14.08 -43.13
CA ILE A 28 -3.21 -15.43 -43.74
C ILE A 28 -2.85 -16.49 -42.66
N LEU A 29 -3.67 -17.57 -42.61
CA LEU A 29 -3.53 -18.89 -41.92
C LEU A 29 -3.75 -18.93 -40.39
N ALA A 30 -4.75 -19.59 -39.77
CA ALA A 30 -5.56 -20.82 -39.96
C ALA A 30 -4.96 -22.14 -39.39
N THR A 31 -5.50 -22.54 -38.21
CA THR A 31 -5.89 -23.90 -37.75
C THR A 31 -4.81 -24.95 -37.38
N PHE A 32 -4.78 -25.45 -36.12
CA PHE A 32 -5.09 -26.85 -35.72
C PHE A 32 -4.90 -27.15 -34.20
N LEU A 33 -5.49 -28.29 -33.82
CA LEU A 33 -6.04 -28.75 -32.55
C LEU A 33 -5.17 -29.84 -31.82
N PHE A 34 -5.24 -29.89 -30.47
CA PHE A 34 -5.22 -31.07 -29.55
C PHE A 34 -3.94 -31.76 -28.96
N CYS A 35 -3.99 -31.93 -27.62
CA CYS A 35 -3.62 -33.08 -26.73
C CYS A 35 -2.19 -33.36 -26.16
N ALA A 36 -2.04 -33.06 -24.85
CA ALA A 36 -1.71 -33.93 -23.67
C ALA A 36 -0.44 -34.84 -23.54
N LEU A 37 0.30 -34.55 -22.43
CA LEU A 37 0.95 -35.40 -21.40
C LEU A 37 2.34 -36.10 -21.59
N VAL A 38 3.28 -35.73 -20.68
CA VAL A 38 4.05 -36.57 -19.72
C VAL A 38 5.57 -36.96 -19.94
N PHE A 39 6.40 -36.43 -19.01
CA PHE A 39 7.64 -36.87 -18.27
C PHE A 39 9.11 -36.94 -18.83
N VAL A 40 10.00 -36.31 -18.02
CA VAL A 40 11.42 -36.54 -17.59
C VAL A 40 12.64 -36.31 -18.53
N ALA A 41 13.40 -35.25 -18.17
CA ALA A 41 14.85 -34.99 -18.08
C ALA A 41 15.93 -35.75 -18.89
N CYS A 42 16.78 -34.99 -19.61
CA CYS A 42 18.21 -34.75 -19.33
C CYS A 42 18.91 -33.91 -20.43
N GLY A 43 19.72 -32.93 -20.02
CA GLY A 43 21.09 -32.72 -20.53
C GLY A 43 21.36 -32.20 -21.95
N ASP A 44 21.39 -30.87 -22.05
CA ASP A 44 22.43 -30.02 -22.66
C ASP A 44 22.71 -29.91 -24.19
N SER A 45 22.90 -28.64 -24.58
CA SER A 45 23.49 -28.05 -25.79
C SER A 45 22.74 -28.10 -27.15
N GLY A 46 22.43 -26.91 -27.69
CA GLY A 46 22.10 -26.73 -29.10
C GLY A 46 21.21 -25.52 -29.39
N SER A 47 21.83 -24.42 -29.83
CA SER A 47 21.18 -23.19 -30.27
C SER A 47 20.18 -23.38 -31.43
N SER A 48 18.96 -22.85 -31.28
CA SER A 48 18.21 -22.27 -32.41
C SER A 48 17.08 -21.38 -31.91
N SER A 49 17.11 -20.13 -32.34
CA SER A 49 16.11 -19.06 -32.15
C SER A 49 14.75 -19.41 -32.76
N VAL A 50 13.69 -19.26 -31.97
CA VAL A 50 12.27 -19.28 -32.37
C VAL A 50 11.64 -17.94 -31.90
N PRO A 51 10.72 -17.31 -32.64
CA PRO A 51 10.18 -15.99 -32.30
C PRO A 51 9.19 -16.07 -31.14
N ASP A 52 9.24 -15.07 -30.26
CA ASP A 52 8.41 -14.93 -29.07
C ASP A 52 6.90 -14.86 -29.39
N GLU A 53 6.16 -15.70 -28.68
CA GLU A 53 4.70 -15.68 -28.56
C GLU A 53 4.34 -14.45 -27.70
N VAL A 54 3.52 -13.53 -28.23
CA VAL A 54 3.06 -12.35 -27.48
C VAL A 54 2.02 -12.82 -26.45
N THR A 55 2.47 -13.05 -25.23
CA THR A 55 1.63 -13.14 -24.04
C THR A 55 1.22 -11.73 -23.62
N ASP A 56 -0.09 -11.48 -23.48
CA ASP A 56 -0.62 -10.25 -22.86
C ASP A 56 0.04 -10.05 -21.48
N PRO A 57 0.53 -8.85 -21.13
CA PRO A 57 1.11 -8.61 -19.82
C PRO A 57 -0.01 -8.52 -18.79
N ILE A 58 -0.27 -9.63 -18.08
CA ILE A 58 -0.93 -9.57 -16.78
C ILE A 58 0.09 -8.96 -15.82
N ILE A 59 -0.05 -7.67 -15.55
CA ILE A 59 0.72 -7.00 -14.50
C ILE A 59 0.07 -7.43 -13.17
N THR A 60 0.62 -8.49 -12.59
CA THR A 60 0.56 -8.64 -11.14
C THR A 60 1.30 -7.45 -10.53
N PRO A 61 0.81 -6.83 -9.44
CA PRO A 61 1.58 -5.82 -8.73
C PRO A 61 2.99 -6.36 -8.54
N GLU A 62 3.98 -5.59 -8.98
CA GLU A 62 5.40 -5.90 -8.81
C GLU A 62 5.57 -6.32 -7.34
N GLU A 63 5.91 -7.60 -7.10
CA GLU A 63 6.38 -7.99 -5.77
C GLU A 63 7.56 -7.05 -5.52
N PRO A 64 7.51 -6.18 -4.49
CA PRO A 64 8.70 -5.46 -4.09
C PRO A 64 9.80 -6.50 -3.88
N PRO A 65 11.07 -6.17 -4.14
CA PRO A 65 12.16 -7.14 -4.11
C PRO A 65 12.00 -7.99 -2.86
N LEU A 66 11.99 -9.31 -3.06
CA LEU A 66 11.87 -10.32 -2.00
C LEU A 66 12.61 -9.79 -0.78
N ASP A 67 11.88 -9.46 0.29
CA ASP A 67 12.49 -9.07 1.56
C ASP A 67 13.41 -10.25 1.92
N THR A 68 14.70 -10.09 1.63
CA THR A 68 15.70 -11.05 2.05
C THR A 68 15.71 -10.96 3.55
N ILE A 69 14.99 -11.89 4.19
CA ILE A 69 15.10 -12.18 5.61
C ILE A 69 16.58 -12.42 5.83
N THR A 70 17.26 -11.42 6.37
CA THR A 70 18.68 -11.51 6.64
C THR A 70 18.76 -12.39 7.88
N GLU A 71 19.22 -13.64 7.71
CA GLU A 71 19.42 -14.52 8.85
C GLU A 71 20.37 -13.83 9.85
N PRO A 72 20.05 -13.84 11.15
CA PRO A 72 20.91 -13.22 12.15
C PRO A 72 22.27 -13.90 12.21
N ASP A 73 23.33 -13.09 12.32
CA ASP A 73 24.72 -13.55 12.37
C ASP A 73 24.97 -14.32 13.69
N THR A 74 25.36 -15.59 13.58
CA THR A 74 25.54 -16.49 14.73
C THR A 74 26.98 -16.47 15.22
N THR A 75 27.40 -15.38 15.86
CA THR A 75 28.67 -15.39 16.61
C THR A 75 28.50 -16.10 17.95
N THR A 76 29.15 -17.26 18.09
CA THR A 76 29.21 -18.08 19.30
C THR A 76 30.05 -17.40 20.39
N SER A 77 29.43 -17.15 21.55
CA SER A 77 30.12 -16.83 22.80
C SER A 77 29.62 -17.77 23.91
N ASP A 78 30.57 -18.43 24.56
CA ASP A 78 30.38 -19.51 25.52
C ASP A 78 29.80 -19.02 26.87
N SER A 79 28.48 -19.12 27.01
CA SER A 79 27.75 -19.54 28.22
C SER A 79 26.25 -19.54 27.90
N VAL A 80 25.69 -20.68 27.47
CA VAL A 80 24.26 -20.77 27.12
C VAL A 80 23.44 -20.80 28.41
N GLU A 81 23.01 -19.63 28.88
CA GLU A 81 21.86 -19.55 29.76
C GLU A 81 20.67 -20.17 29.01
N THR A 82 20.18 -21.31 29.50
CA THR A 82 19.05 -22.00 28.86
C THR A 82 17.76 -21.37 29.34
N TYR A 83 17.12 -20.58 28.48
CA TYR A 83 15.79 -20.06 28.74
C TYR A 83 14.73 -21.12 28.42
N PRO A 84 13.82 -21.45 29.34
CA PRO A 84 12.84 -22.49 29.11
C PRO A 84 11.82 -22.06 28.06
N THR A 85 11.62 -22.88 27.03
CA THR A 85 10.46 -22.78 26.14
C THR A 85 9.44 -23.83 26.54
N ILE A 86 8.21 -23.39 26.81
CA ILE A 86 7.11 -24.26 27.23
C ILE A 86 5.96 -24.05 26.25
N PHE A 87 5.47 -25.14 25.66
CA PHE A 87 4.22 -25.13 24.93
C PHE A 87 3.21 -25.98 25.71
N ASP A 88 2.18 -25.33 26.27
CA ASP A 88 1.11 -25.99 26.99
C ASP A 88 -0.29 -25.58 26.48
N SER A 89 -1.34 -25.85 27.26
CA SER A 89 -2.71 -25.50 26.88
C SER A 89 -3.00 -23.99 26.82
N SER A 90 -2.14 -23.16 27.44
CA SER A 90 -2.26 -21.69 27.43
C SER A 90 -1.55 -21.04 26.24
N GLY A 91 -0.65 -21.77 25.57
CA GLY A 91 0.05 -21.31 24.38
C GLY A 91 1.56 -21.59 24.43
N LEU A 92 2.32 -20.81 23.66
CA LEU A 92 3.77 -20.83 23.65
C LEU A 92 4.31 -19.75 24.60
N HIS A 93 5.00 -20.19 25.65
CA HIS A 93 5.79 -19.36 26.55
C HIS A 93 7.27 -19.50 26.19
N THR A 94 7.93 -18.39 25.86
CA THR A 94 9.31 -18.39 25.37
C THR A 94 9.97 -17.03 25.59
N TYR A 95 11.18 -16.85 25.07
CA TYR A 95 11.97 -15.64 25.22
C TYR A 95 12.50 -15.14 23.88
N ILE A 96 12.55 -13.83 23.72
CA ILE A 96 13.31 -13.15 22.67
C ILE A 96 14.72 -12.91 23.23
N LEU A 97 15.71 -13.51 22.58
CA LEU A 97 17.11 -13.43 22.99
C LEU A 97 17.81 -12.24 22.30
N GLU A 98 19.01 -11.88 22.76
CA GLU A 98 19.77 -10.74 22.23
C GLU A 98 19.99 -10.86 20.71
N ASN A 99 20.41 -12.04 20.23
CA ASN A 99 20.57 -12.34 18.80
C ASN A 99 19.25 -12.48 18.04
N GLY A 100 18.11 -12.45 18.74
CA GLY A 100 16.77 -12.38 18.15
C GLY A 100 16.29 -10.96 17.91
N VAL A 101 17.00 -9.94 18.42
CA VAL A 101 16.66 -8.54 18.17
C VAL A 101 17.45 -8.05 16.96
N SER A 102 16.76 -7.81 15.84
CA SER A 102 17.36 -7.26 14.62
C SER A 102 16.92 -5.81 14.40
N SER A 103 17.63 -5.09 13.52
CA SER A 103 17.16 -3.80 12.99
C SER A 103 16.00 -4.07 12.03
N GLY A 104 14.78 -4.16 12.55
CA GLY A 104 13.58 -4.36 11.75
C GLY A 104 12.56 -5.27 12.41
N ASN A 105 12.97 -6.42 12.93
CA ASN A 105 12.05 -7.44 13.44
C ASN A 105 12.57 -8.08 14.73
N LEU A 106 11.66 -8.72 15.46
CA LEU A 106 12.02 -9.61 16.58
C LEU A 106 11.87 -11.07 16.17
N TYR A 107 12.92 -11.84 16.36
CA TYR A 107 12.98 -13.26 16.07
C TYR A 107 12.92 -14.07 17.36
N ILE A 108 12.06 -15.09 17.34
CA ILE A 108 11.96 -16.09 18.38
C ILE A 108 12.54 -17.37 17.78
N PHE A 109 13.65 -17.87 18.32
CA PHE A 109 14.31 -19.10 17.88
C PHE A 109 13.53 -20.35 18.31
N TYR A 110 12.32 -20.46 17.78
CA TYR A 110 11.43 -21.59 17.92
C TYR A 110 11.05 -22.06 16.51
N PRO A 111 11.26 -23.35 16.16
CA PRO A 111 11.03 -23.83 14.81
C PRO A 111 9.59 -23.57 14.34
N ALA A 112 9.44 -22.93 13.18
CA ALA A 112 8.14 -22.60 12.62
C ALA A 112 7.28 -23.86 12.42
N ASP A 113 7.87 -24.97 11.97
CA ASP A 113 7.14 -26.24 11.83
C ASP A 113 6.59 -26.74 13.17
N SER A 114 7.30 -26.52 14.28
CA SER A 114 6.83 -26.87 15.62
C SER A 114 5.67 -25.97 16.06
N PHE A 115 5.73 -24.68 15.74
CA PHE A 115 4.66 -23.72 15.97
C PHE A 115 3.40 -24.08 15.19
N LEU A 116 3.56 -24.40 13.91
CA LEU A 116 2.50 -24.76 12.98
C LEU A 116 1.86 -26.14 13.27
N THR A 117 2.37 -26.90 14.23
CA THR A 117 1.65 -28.09 14.75
C THR A 117 0.46 -27.74 15.65
N LYS A 118 0.36 -26.48 16.10
CA LYS A 118 -0.62 -26.00 17.08
C LYS A 118 -1.41 -24.79 16.61
N PHE A 119 -0.79 -23.94 15.79
CA PHE A 119 -1.40 -22.80 15.13
C PHE A 119 -1.46 -23.02 13.63
N GLU A 120 -2.32 -22.29 12.94
CA GLU A 120 -2.45 -22.30 11.49
C GLU A 120 -2.22 -20.91 10.90
N ILE A 121 -1.75 -20.87 9.66
CA ILE A 121 -1.76 -19.65 8.86
C ILE A 121 -3.21 -19.13 8.77
N GLY A 122 -3.41 -17.86 9.11
CA GLY A 122 -4.73 -17.22 9.20
C GLY A 122 -5.34 -17.21 10.61
N ASP A 123 -4.73 -17.86 11.61
CA ASP A 123 -5.11 -17.64 13.01
C ASP A 123 -4.75 -16.21 13.44
N ILE A 124 -5.50 -15.64 14.39
CA ILE A 124 -5.09 -14.43 15.12
C ILE A 124 -4.56 -14.86 16.48
N VAL A 125 -3.35 -14.45 16.81
CA VAL A 125 -2.72 -14.73 18.10
C VAL A 125 -2.61 -13.46 18.94
N THR A 126 -2.72 -13.63 20.25
CA THR A 126 -2.35 -12.63 21.24
C THR A 126 -0.88 -12.81 21.59
N VAL A 127 -0.07 -11.78 21.39
CA VAL A 127 1.36 -11.72 21.71
C VAL A 127 1.55 -10.77 22.88
N ALA A 128 1.78 -11.31 24.07
CA ALA A 128 2.08 -10.54 25.27
C ALA A 128 3.60 -10.52 25.49
N ILE A 129 4.22 -9.37 25.20
CA ILE A 129 5.64 -9.13 25.44
C ILE A 129 5.77 -8.47 26.82
N VAL A 130 6.42 -9.15 27.78
CA VAL A 130 6.44 -8.67 29.17
C VAL A 130 7.16 -7.32 29.26
N GLY A 131 6.46 -6.34 29.84
CA GLY A 131 6.94 -4.95 29.93
C GLY A 131 6.50 -4.03 28.79
N TYR A 132 5.75 -4.56 27.82
CA TYR A 132 5.24 -3.84 26.65
C TYR A 132 3.76 -4.13 26.43
N ASP A 133 3.17 -3.49 25.42
CA ASP A 133 1.77 -3.70 25.04
C ASP A 133 1.52 -5.12 24.53
N THR A 134 0.32 -5.61 24.82
CA THR A 134 -0.21 -6.83 24.24
C THR A 134 -0.70 -6.55 22.83
N LEU A 135 -0.24 -7.35 21.87
CA LEU A 135 -0.55 -7.18 20.45
C LEU A 135 -1.39 -8.34 19.94
N GLU A 136 -2.30 -8.04 19.02
CA GLU A 136 -3.08 -9.04 18.30
C GLU A 136 -2.55 -9.10 16.87
N MET A 137 -2.06 -10.28 16.47
CA MET A 137 -1.26 -10.42 15.26
C MET A 137 -1.77 -11.62 14.46
N PRO A 138 -2.11 -11.46 13.17
CA PRO A 138 -2.39 -12.59 12.31
C PRO A 138 -1.11 -13.42 12.11
N VAL A 139 -1.27 -14.74 12.12
CA VAL A 139 -0.23 -15.70 11.75
C VAL A 139 -0.20 -15.81 10.23
N VAL A 140 0.92 -15.44 9.63
CA VAL A 140 1.08 -15.39 8.16
C VAL A 140 2.45 -15.92 7.73
N GLU A 141 2.65 -16.12 6.44
CA GLU A 141 3.96 -16.57 5.93
C GLU A 141 4.82 -15.36 5.53
N LYS A 142 4.22 -14.36 4.89
CA LYS A 142 4.92 -13.20 4.33
C LYS A 142 4.38 -11.89 4.90
N ASN A 143 5.24 -10.88 4.94
CA ASN A 143 4.84 -9.50 5.31
C ASN A 143 3.69 -9.00 4.43
N SER A 144 3.73 -9.31 3.13
CA SER A 144 2.71 -8.91 2.15
C SER A 144 1.34 -9.57 2.34
N ASP A 145 1.21 -10.54 3.23
CA ASP A 145 -0.07 -11.23 3.50
C ASP A 145 -1.02 -10.36 4.33
N VAL A 146 -0.50 -9.30 4.95
CA VAL A 146 -1.29 -8.30 5.66
C VAL A 146 -1.21 -6.95 4.95
N PRO A 147 -2.19 -6.05 5.11
CA PRO A 147 -2.08 -4.71 4.51
C PRO A 147 -0.95 -3.89 5.16
N ILE A 148 -0.39 -2.92 4.44
CA ILE A 148 0.72 -2.05 4.90
C ILE A 148 0.46 -1.50 6.30
N ALA A 149 1.53 -1.40 7.11
CA ALA A 149 1.52 -0.96 8.50
C ALA A 149 0.78 -1.90 9.48
N HIS A 150 0.40 -3.11 9.07
CA HIS A 150 -0.16 -4.10 10.00
C HIS A 150 0.96 -4.90 10.69
N PHE A 151 0.80 -5.14 11.99
CA PHE A 151 1.64 -6.07 12.73
C PHE A 151 1.28 -7.50 12.33
N LEU A 152 2.27 -8.39 12.27
CA LEU A 152 2.10 -9.77 11.86
C LEU A 152 3.04 -10.73 12.58
N PHE A 153 2.56 -11.95 12.82
CA PHE A 153 3.36 -13.05 13.36
C PHE A 153 3.75 -13.96 12.19
N SER A 154 5.00 -13.90 11.73
CA SER A 154 5.46 -14.72 10.59
C SER A 154 5.90 -16.11 11.05
N ALA A 155 5.35 -17.13 10.40
CA ALA A 155 5.73 -18.53 10.56
C ALA A 155 5.93 -19.16 9.18
N VAL A 156 7.19 -19.18 8.71
CA VAL A 156 7.57 -19.77 7.42
C VAL A 156 7.96 -21.23 7.61
N ALA A 157 7.22 -22.16 7.00
CA ALA A 157 7.51 -23.59 7.09
C ALA A 157 8.97 -23.91 6.71
N GLY A 158 9.61 -24.79 7.48
CA GLY A 158 11.03 -25.13 7.36
C GLY A 158 12.00 -24.13 8.02
N SER A 159 11.53 -22.99 8.55
CA SER A 159 12.36 -22.06 9.31
C SER A 159 12.62 -22.55 10.74
N ASN A 160 13.82 -22.26 11.26
CA ASN A 160 14.20 -22.51 12.65
C ASN A 160 13.71 -21.41 13.63
N PHE A 161 12.99 -20.41 13.14
CA PHE A 161 12.44 -19.31 13.92
C PHE A 161 11.05 -18.90 13.45
N VAL A 162 10.37 -18.14 14.29
CA VAL A 162 9.18 -17.32 13.97
C VAL A 162 9.51 -15.86 14.26
N SER A 163 8.80 -14.91 13.65
CA SER A 163 9.11 -13.49 13.84
C SER A 163 7.89 -12.61 14.11
N LEU A 164 8.12 -11.53 14.86
CA LEU A 164 7.21 -10.42 15.04
C LEU A 164 7.66 -9.29 14.11
N SER A 165 6.78 -8.90 13.18
CA SER A 165 7.12 -8.00 12.08
C SER A 165 6.01 -6.98 11.82
N ILE A 166 6.33 -5.96 11.00
CA ILE A 166 5.37 -5.00 10.45
C ILE A 166 5.51 -5.02 8.93
N HIS A 167 4.41 -5.07 8.18
CA HIS A 167 4.49 -4.90 6.73
C HIS A 167 4.90 -3.46 6.38
N ASN A 168 6.06 -3.34 5.72
CA ASN A 168 6.76 -2.08 5.45
C ASN A 168 6.98 -1.26 6.72
N GLY A 169 7.59 -1.86 7.73
CA GLY A 169 7.98 -1.15 8.94
C GLY A 169 9.00 -1.91 9.77
N SER A 170 9.58 -1.22 10.73
CA SER A 170 10.50 -1.79 11.71
C SER A 170 9.76 -2.04 13.02
N PHE A 171 9.40 -3.31 13.29
CA PHE A 171 8.72 -3.74 14.50
C PHE A 171 9.50 -3.37 15.76
N SER A 172 10.81 -3.67 15.80
CA SER A 172 11.68 -3.37 16.93
C SER A 172 11.73 -1.88 17.25
N ASP A 173 11.80 -1.02 16.23
CA ASP A 173 11.87 0.43 16.43
C ASP A 173 10.52 0.99 16.90
N VAL A 174 9.41 0.49 16.35
CA VAL A 174 8.06 0.94 16.69
C VAL A 174 7.71 0.66 18.15
N ILE A 175 8.11 -0.50 18.68
CA ILE A 175 7.86 -0.86 20.09
C ILE A 175 9.01 -0.46 21.02
N GLY A 176 10.12 0.04 20.48
CA GLY A 176 11.29 0.48 21.26
C GLY A 176 12.09 -0.66 21.90
N ILE A 177 12.09 -1.85 21.30
CA ILE A 177 12.89 -3.00 21.77
C ILE A 177 14.24 -3.02 21.05
N THR A 178 15.29 -3.08 21.85
CA THR A 178 16.70 -3.19 21.42
C THR A 178 17.34 -4.44 22.02
N ALA A 179 18.50 -4.83 21.51
CA ALA A 179 19.27 -5.97 22.02
C ALA A 179 19.53 -5.88 23.54
N GLN A 180 19.67 -4.66 24.08
CA GLN A 180 19.89 -4.41 25.51
C GLN A 180 18.69 -4.75 26.39
N ASN A 181 17.49 -4.91 25.81
CA ASN A 181 16.30 -5.31 26.54
C ASN A 181 16.21 -6.83 26.72
N ALA A 182 16.97 -7.62 25.95
CA ALA A 182 16.93 -9.07 26.00
C ALA A 182 17.65 -9.65 27.24
N PRO A 183 17.24 -10.83 27.73
CA PRO A 183 16.11 -11.65 27.27
C PRO A 183 14.75 -11.05 27.65
N ILE A 184 13.76 -11.10 26.73
CA ILE A 184 12.39 -10.64 27.00
C ILE A 184 11.44 -11.82 26.97
N GLU A 185 10.68 -12.01 28.06
CA GLU A 185 9.63 -13.02 28.11
C GLU A 185 8.49 -12.65 27.15
N VAL A 186 8.05 -13.63 26.36
CA VAL A 186 6.93 -13.49 25.43
C VAL A 186 5.99 -14.68 25.56
N ASN A 187 4.69 -14.37 25.63
CA ASN A 187 3.61 -15.35 25.69
C ASN A 187 2.74 -15.21 24.43
N ILE A 188 2.56 -16.31 23.70
CA ILE A 188 1.75 -16.37 22.48
C ILE A 188 0.58 -17.32 22.70
N SER A 189 -0.64 -16.81 22.59
CA SER A 189 -1.86 -17.61 22.75
C SER A 189 -2.83 -17.39 21.59
N LEU A 190 -3.69 -18.37 21.33
CA LEU A 190 -4.71 -18.25 20.29
C LEU A 190 -5.78 -17.26 20.73
N LYS A 191 -5.99 -16.20 19.95
CA LYS A 191 -7.14 -15.31 20.11
C LYS A 191 -8.33 -15.84 19.33
N GLU A 192 -8.13 -16.09 18.04
CA GLU A 192 -9.20 -16.46 17.11
C GLU A 192 -8.69 -17.43 16.04
N LYS A 193 -9.27 -18.64 16.01
CA LYS A 193 -8.95 -19.65 15.01
C LYS A 193 -9.45 -19.20 13.64
N GLY A 194 -8.57 -19.12 12.66
CA GLY A 194 -8.88 -18.69 11.29
C GLY A 194 -9.42 -17.26 11.16
N GLY A 195 -9.27 -16.41 12.19
CA GLY A 195 -9.84 -15.06 12.21
C GLY A 195 -9.33 -14.14 11.10
N PHE A 196 -8.20 -14.47 10.48
CA PHE A 196 -7.61 -13.71 9.38
C PHE A 196 -7.68 -14.42 8.01
N LEU A 197 -8.41 -15.52 7.88
CA LEU A 197 -8.54 -16.24 6.59
C LEU A 197 -9.09 -15.33 5.47
N PHE A 198 -10.08 -14.50 5.78
CA PHE A 198 -10.59 -13.53 4.80
C PHE A 198 -9.54 -12.51 4.37
N GLY A 199 -8.68 -12.05 5.30
CA GLY A 199 -7.57 -11.16 4.97
C GLY A 199 -6.56 -11.80 4.01
N LEU A 200 -6.29 -13.10 4.16
CA LEU A 200 -5.46 -13.87 3.24
C LEU A 200 -6.11 -14.02 1.86
N GLU A 201 -7.43 -14.23 1.79
CA GLU A 201 -8.17 -14.23 0.53
C GLU A 201 -8.08 -12.87 -0.18
N MET A 202 -8.09 -11.77 0.58
CA MET A 202 -7.98 -10.41 0.05
C MET A 202 -6.65 -10.12 -0.66
N ARG A 203 -5.61 -10.94 -0.43
CA ARG A 203 -4.36 -10.90 -1.21
C ARG A 203 -4.60 -11.25 -2.68
N TYR A 204 -5.49 -12.21 -2.93
CA TYR A 204 -5.70 -12.80 -4.25
C TYR A 204 -6.81 -12.13 -5.05
N VAL A 205 -7.39 -11.02 -4.59
CA VAL A 205 -8.48 -10.32 -5.29
C VAL A 205 -8.06 -8.95 -5.80
N GLN A 206 -6.77 -8.61 -5.69
CA GLN A 206 -6.19 -7.33 -6.14
C GLN A 206 -5.69 -7.39 -7.59
N TYR A 207 -6.57 -7.79 -8.51
CA TYR A 207 -6.25 -7.81 -9.93
C TYR A 207 -6.63 -6.50 -10.62
N LEU A 208 -5.64 -5.85 -11.21
CA LEU A 208 -5.78 -4.64 -12.01
C LEU A 208 -5.35 -4.89 -13.45
N ASP A 209 -5.71 -3.97 -14.33
CA ASP A 209 -5.26 -3.90 -15.70
C ASP A 209 -4.84 -2.46 -16.04
N VAL A 210 -4.04 -2.30 -17.09
CA VAL A 210 -3.50 -1.02 -17.58
C VAL A 210 -4.19 -0.54 -18.86
N TYR A 211 -5.10 -1.34 -19.42
CA TYR A 211 -5.89 -0.99 -20.57
C TYR A 211 -7.28 -0.48 -20.15
N PRO A 212 -7.68 0.74 -20.50
CA PRO A 212 -8.98 1.30 -20.13
C PRO A 212 -10.16 0.48 -20.68
N GLU A 213 -9.97 -0.26 -21.78
CA GLU A 213 -10.98 -1.16 -22.36
C GLU A 213 -11.39 -2.30 -21.42
N ARG A 214 -10.56 -2.62 -20.42
CA ARG A 214 -10.82 -3.63 -19.38
C ARG A 214 -11.71 -3.10 -18.26
N TYR A 215 -11.97 -1.78 -18.26
CA TYR A 215 -12.81 -1.05 -17.33
C TYR A 215 -13.96 -0.34 -18.06
N PRO A 216 -14.80 -1.06 -18.84
CA PRO A 216 -15.79 -0.44 -19.71
C PRO A 216 -16.86 0.38 -18.97
N GLU A 217 -17.07 0.12 -17.68
CA GLU A 217 -18.06 0.83 -16.86
C GLU A 217 -17.47 2.03 -16.11
N LEU A 218 -16.14 2.21 -16.10
CA LEU A 218 -15.51 3.34 -15.42
C LEU A 218 -15.50 4.60 -16.30
N SER A 219 -15.77 5.74 -15.68
CA SER A 219 -15.45 7.04 -16.25
C SER A 219 -13.92 7.24 -16.38
N ALA A 220 -13.50 8.25 -17.14
CA ALA A 220 -12.08 8.59 -17.25
C ALA A 220 -11.50 9.01 -15.89
N GLU A 221 -12.30 9.72 -15.09
CA GLU A 221 -11.99 10.11 -13.72
C GLU A 221 -11.78 8.89 -12.82
N GLU A 222 -12.69 7.93 -12.85
CA GLU A 222 -12.58 6.70 -12.06
C GLU A 222 -11.38 5.85 -12.49
N TYR A 223 -11.18 5.66 -13.80
CA TYR A 223 -10.01 4.95 -14.32
C TYR A 223 -8.70 5.64 -13.91
N ALA A 224 -8.64 6.97 -13.98
CA ALA A 224 -7.48 7.74 -13.54
C ALA A 224 -7.30 7.77 -12.01
N ASN A 225 -8.24 7.22 -11.25
CA ASN A 225 -8.39 7.39 -9.81
C ASN A 225 -8.46 8.87 -9.38
N PHE A 226 -8.87 9.74 -10.30
CA PHE A 226 -8.91 11.18 -10.15
C PHE A 226 -10.24 11.59 -9.52
N ARG A 227 -10.20 12.25 -8.36
CA ARG A 227 -11.41 12.83 -7.74
C ARG A 227 -11.06 13.97 -6.81
N GLU A 228 -12.03 14.88 -6.66
CA GLU A 228 -12.05 15.86 -5.58
C GLU A 228 -12.33 15.14 -4.25
N ILE A 229 -11.64 15.54 -3.19
CA ILE A 229 -11.92 15.09 -1.84
C ILE A 229 -13.06 15.95 -1.28
N ARG A 230 -14.16 15.31 -0.87
CA ARG A 230 -15.42 15.99 -0.52
C ARG A 230 -15.94 15.63 0.87
N THR A 231 -15.01 15.29 1.78
CA THR A 231 -15.34 14.93 3.16
C THR A 231 -15.75 16.15 3.98
N THR A 232 -16.33 15.92 5.17
CA THR A 232 -16.68 16.99 6.10
C THR A 232 -15.48 17.89 6.39
N GLY A 233 -15.73 19.20 6.36
CA GLY A 233 -14.73 20.24 6.59
C GLY A 233 -13.96 20.69 5.34
N MET A 234 -13.92 19.89 4.27
CA MET A 234 -13.24 20.28 3.03
C MET A 234 -14.05 21.29 2.21
N GLY A 235 -13.39 22.32 1.70
CA GLY A 235 -13.93 23.27 0.73
C GLY A 235 -14.04 22.69 -0.67
N GLU A 236 -14.97 23.23 -1.46
CA GLU A 236 -15.15 22.82 -2.85
C GLU A 236 -13.90 23.12 -3.69
N LYS A 237 -13.48 22.14 -4.48
CA LYS A 237 -12.36 22.20 -5.43
C LYS A 237 -11.04 22.58 -4.79
N LYS A 238 -10.82 22.22 -3.53
CA LYS A 238 -9.57 22.52 -2.81
C LYS A 238 -8.51 21.43 -2.96
N LEU A 239 -8.92 20.17 -2.85
CA LEU A 239 -8.01 19.04 -2.85
C LEU A 239 -8.51 17.93 -3.78
N TYR A 240 -7.57 17.39 -4.54
CA TYR A 240 -7.76 16.27 -5.45
C TYR A 240 -6.78 15.15 -5.11
N ARG A 241 -7.15 13.94 -5.49
CA ARG A 241 -6.27 12.78 -5.51
C ARG A 241 -6.28 12.12 -6.87
N SER A 242 -5.21 11.42 -7.19
CA SER A 242 -5.13 10.64 -8.43
C SER A 242 -4.02 9.59 -8.38
N SER A 243 -4.02 8.73 -9.42
CA SER A 243 -2.81 8.04 -9.88
C SER A 243 -1.77 9.07 -10.36
N SER A 244 -0.56 8.63 -10.69
CA SER A 244 0.49 9.55 -11.15
C SER A 244 0.09 10.26 -12.47
N PRO A 245 0.26 11.59 -12.57
CA PRO A 245 0.07 12.37 -13.80
C PRO A 245 1.24 12.26 -14.78
N ILE A 246 2.37 11.69 -14.36
CA ILE A 246 3.61 11.67 -15.13
C ILE A 246 4.13 10.25 -15.38
N ASP A 247 3.84 9.30 -14.49
CA ASP A 247 4.26 7.90 -14.60
C ASP A 247 3.29 7.08 -15.47
N ASP A 248 3.79 6.55 -16.59
CA ASP A 248 3.02 5.79 -17.57
C ASP A 248 2.86 4.30 -17.26
N CYS A 249 3.38 3.78 -16.15
CA CYS A 249 3.33 2.36 -15.81
C CYS A 249 1.90 1.78 -15.74
N LEU A 250 0.90 2.60 -15.42
CA LEU A 250 -0.51 2.20 -15.37
C LEU A 250 -1.32 2.63 -16.60
N GLY A 251 -0.70 3.34 -17.55
CA GLY A 251 -1.41 3.94 -18.68
C GLY A 251 -2.44 5.02 -18.28
N ARG A 252 -2.35 5.55 -17.05
CA ARG A 252 -3.32 6.51 -16.46
C ARG A 252 -2.84 7.96 -16.52
N ASN A 253 -1.54 8.20 -16.65
CA ASN A 253 -0.92 9.53 -16.59
C ASN A 253 -1.55 10.57 -17.50
N LEU A 254 -1.77 10.26 -18.78
CA LEU A 254 -2.35 11.22 -19.74
C LEU A 254 -3.80 11.61 -19.37
N TYR A 255 -4.57 10.69 -18.80
CA TYR A 255 -5.90 10.99 -18.29
C TYR A 255 -5.81 11.92 -17.09
N VAL A 256 -4.94 11.60 -16.12
CA VAL A 256 -4.75 12.40 -14.91
C VAL A 256 -4.26 13.81 -15.26
N ASP A 257 -3.24 13.96 -16.11
CA ASP A 257 -2.69 15.27 -16.48
C ASP A 257 -3.75 16.15 -17.15
N SER A 258 -4.56 15.58 -18.05
CA SER A 258 -5.68 16.26 -18.68
C SER A 258 -6.78 16.67 -17.69
N LEU A 259 -7.13 15.78 -16.75
CA LEU A 259 -8.15 16.05 -15.73
C LEU A 259 -7.68 17.09 -14.71
N ALA A 260 -6.41 17.04 -14.31
CA ALA A 260 -5.79 18.03 -13.44
C ALA A 260 -5.81 19.42 -14.08
N LYS A 261 -5.54 19.50 -15.39
CA LYS A 261 -5.68 20.74 -16.17
C LYS A 261 -7.12 21.26 -16.20
N GLU A 262 -8.10 20.39 -16.43
CA GLU A 262 -9.52 20.77 -16.45
C GLU A 262 -10.00 21.26 -15.06
N ALA A 263 -9.55 20.60 -13.99
CA ALA A 263 -9.81 21.00 -12.61
C ALA A 263 -9.05 22.27 -12.18
N GLY A 264 -8.07 22.71 -12.98
CA GLY A 264 -7.24 23.88 -12.68
C GLY A 264 -6.30 23.65 -11.50
N VAL A 265 -5.83 22.41 -11.29
CA VAL A 265 -4.85 22.08 -10.25
C VAL A 265 -3.62 22.96 -10.43
N ALA A 266 -3.23 23.67 -9.36
CA ALA A 266 -2.14 24.64 -9.37
C ALA A 266 -0.88 24.11 -8.66
N THR A 267 -1.05 23.13 -7.76
CA THR A 267 0.01 22.62 -6.90
C THR A 267 -0.08 21.11 -6.74
N PHE A 268 0.99 20.39 -7.05
CA PHE A 268 1.08 18.93 -6.95
C PHE A 268 1.99 18.50 -5.80
N ILE A 269 1.51 17.53 -5.02
CA ILE A 269 2.27 16.86 -3.96
C ILE A 269 2.61 15.46 -4.45
N ASN A 270 3.83 15.29 -4.95
CA ASN A 270 4.34 14.02 -5.45
C ASN A 270 5.01 13.26 -4.30
N LEU A 271 4.36 12.18 -3.87
CA LEU A 271 4.81 11.35 -2.76
C LEU A 271 5.86 10.31 -3.18
N THR A 272 6.06 10.05 -4.47
CA THR A 272 6.87 8.92 -4.96
C THR A 272 8.24 9.32 -5.47
N ASP A 273 8.31 10.38 -6.27
CA ASP A 273 9.48 10.61 -7.11
C ASP A 273 10.48 11.53 -6.44
N THR A 274 11.74 11.41 -6.84
CA THR A 274 12.68 12.53 -6.81
C THR A 274 12.41 13.42 -8.02
N GLU A 275 12.80 14.70 -7.95
CA GLU A 275 12.62 15.61 -9.10
C GLU A 275 13.39 15.12 -10.33
N ASP A 276 14.64 14.67 -10.14
CA ASP A 276 15.47 14.17 -11.23
C ASP A 276 14.84 12.96 -11.91
N TYR A 277 14.30 12.02 -11.13
CA TYR A 277 13.63 10.83 -11.68
C TYR A 277 12.33 11.20 -12.39
N ALA A 278 11.51 12.09 -11.80
CA ALA A 278 10.27 12.55 -12.41
C ALA A 278 10.48 13.13 -13.82
N ARG A 279 11.58 13.87 -14.03
CA ARG A 279 11.93 14.44 -15.34
C ARG A 279 12.34 13.41 -16.39
N THR A 280 12.62 12.17 -15.99
CA THR A 280 12.93 11.08 -16.93
C THR A 280 11.69 10.45 -17.55
N TYR A 281 10.51 10.65 -16.96
CA TYR A 281 9.28 10.12 -17.51
C TYR A 281 8.99 10.69 -18.89
N LYS A 282 8.43 9.83 -19.74
CA LYS A 282 8.08 10.18 -21.10
C LYS A 282 7.08 11.34 -21.11
N ASP A 283 7.31 12.30 -22.01
CA ASP A 283 6.45 13.46 -22.23
C ASP A 283 6.34 14.44 -21.03
N PHE A 284 7.16 14.28 -19.98
CA PHE A 284 7.15 15.13 -18.77
C PHE A 284 7.18 16.62 -19.10
N ASP A 285 8.15 17.09 -19.90
CA ASP A 285 8.31 18.52 -20.23
C ASP A 285 7.11 19.12 -20.98
N SER A 286 6.28 18.27 -21.60
CA SER A 286 5.07 18.69 -22.34
C SER A 286 3.78 18.57 -21.53
N SER A 287 3.84 17.99 -20.33
CA SER A 287 2.69 17.79 -19.45
C SER A 287 2.18 19.10 -18.87
N TYR A 288 0.89 19.15 -18.50
CA TYR A 288 0.37 20.25 -17.69
C TYR A 288 1.09 20.31 -16.33
N TYR A 289 1.33 19.14 -15.73
CA TYR A 289 2.07 18.99 -14.48
C TYR A 289 3.39 19.78 -14.42
N ALA A 290 4.22 19.67 -15.46
CA ALA A 290 5.53 20.35 -15.52
C ALA A 290 5.44 21.88 -15.57
N THR A 291 4.25 22.44 -15.80
CA THR A 291 3.99 23.89 -15.83
C THR A 291 3.48 24.45 -14.51
N GLN A 292 3.21 23.59 -13.51
CA GLN A 292 2.62 23.95 -12.22
C GLN A 292 3.65 23.86 -11.09
N ASN A 293 3.24 24.25 -9.88
CA ASN A 293 4.06 24.01 -8.69
C ASN A 293 4.04 22.51 -8.37
N ALA A 294 5.19 21.92 -8.08
CA ALA A 294 5.29 20.53 -7.67
C ALA A 294 6.38 20.36 -6.60
N ILE A 295 6.09 19.55 -5.59
CA ILE A 295 7.09 19.05 -4.64
C ILE A 295 7.29 17.56 -4.84
N TYR A 296 8.54 17.13 -4.90
CA TYR A 296 8.97 15.74 -5.09
C TYR A 296 9.56 15.22 -3.77
N LEU A 297 8.84 14.32 -3.13
CA LEU A 297 9.12 13.91 -1.74
C LEU A 297 9.88 12.58 -1.64
N SER A 298 9.84 11.73 -2.67
CA SER A 298 10.52 10.43 -2.67
C SER A 298 10.26 9.58 -1.42
N LEU A 299 9.00 9.48 -0.99
CA LEU A 299 8.66 8.84 0.27
C LEU A 299 8.67 7.31 0.16
N PRO A 300 9.24 6.60 1.16
CA PRO A 300 9.09 5.16 1.28
C PRO A 300 7.62 4.81 1.58
N VAL A 301 7.25 3.53 1.48
CA VAL A 301 5.92 3.05 1.86
C VAL A 301 5.92 2.57 3.32
N GLU A 302 6.66 3.27 4.19
CA GLU A 302 6.88 2.91 5.61
C GLU A 302 6.30 3.98 6.54
N PHE A 303 5.01 3.86 6.89
CA PHE A 303 4.27 4.95 7.55
C PHE A 303 4.75 5.28 8.97
N TYR A 304 5.38 4.32 9.64
CA TYR A 304 6.00 4.53 10.96
C TYR A 304 7.32 5.29 10.89
N SER A 305 8.00 5.23 9.74
CA SER A 305 9.36 5.75 9.62
C SER A 305 9.40 7.26 9.77
N ARG A 306 10.50 7.76 10.36
CA ARG A 306 10.73 9.20 10.44
C ARG A 306 10.83 9.84 9.05
N THR A 307 11.45 9.15 8.09
CA THR A 307 11.56 9.61 6.69
C THR A 307 10.19 9.89 6.09
N PHE A 308 9.23 8.99 6.27
CA PHE A 308 7.86 9.19 5.78
C PHE A 308 7.19 10.38 6.48
N LYS A 309 7.25 10.43 7.82
CA LYS A 309 6.57 11.45 8.64
C LYS A 309 7.13 12.86 8.43
N ASP A 310 8.46 13.02 8.38
CA ASP A 310 9.11 14.29 8.09
C ASP A 310 8.78 14.75 6.65
N GLY A 311 8.67 13.78 5.73
CA GLY A 311 8.30 13.99 4.34
C GLY A 311 6.87 14.49 4.13
N ILE A 312 5.87 13.92 4.80
CA ILE A 312 4.48 14.42 4.73
C ILE A 312 4.36 15.83 5.31
N VAL A 313 5.07 16.13 6.41
CA VAL A 313 5.11 17.48 7.00
C VAL A 313 5.70 18.49 6.01
N LYS A 314 6.77 18.10 5.29
CA LYS A 314 7.33 18.92 4.21
C LYS A 314 6.30 19.17 3.09
N GLY A 315 5.54 18.15 2.71
CA GLY A 315 4.45 18.28 1.74
C GLY A 315 3.35 19.24 2.19
N PHE A 316 2.94 19.16 3.46
CA PHE A 316 1.92 20.05 4.02
C PHE A 316 2.40 21.51 4.12
N ARG A 317 3.66 21.75 4.50
CA ARG A 317 4.26 23.08 4.44
C ARG A 317 4.28 23.65 3.03
N PHE A 318 4.58 22.82 2.03
CA PHE A 318 4.51 23.22 0.63
C PHE A 318 3.10 23.65 0.21
N MET A 319 2.06 22.94 0.69
CA MET A 319 0.66 23.35 0.49
C MET A 319 0.34 24.69 1.18
N ILE A 320 0.93 25.00 2.32
CA ILE A 320 0.74 26.30 2.99
C ILE A 320 1.36 27.43 2.13
N GLU A 321 2.55 27.19 1.58
CA GLU A 321 3.34 28.18 0.83
C GLU A 321 2.81 28.47 -0.58
N HIS A 322 2.06 27.55 -1.19
CA HIS A 322 1.59 27.64 -2.57
C HIS A 322 0.07 27.58 -2.65
N GLU A 323 -0.55 28.27 -3.62
CA GLU A 323 -2.00 28.23 -3.78
C GLU A 323 -2.48 26.91 -4.41
N GLY A 324 -3.66 26.45 -3.98
CA GLY A 324 -4.38 25.34 -4.61
C GLY A 324 -5.20 25.80 -5.83
N PRO A 325 -6.01 24.91 -6.44
CA PRO A 325 -6.32 23.54 -5.99
C PRO A 325 -5.10 22.62 -5.94
N TYR A 326 -5.03 21.78 -4.91
CA TYR A 326 -3.94 20.83 -4.70
C TYR A 326 -4.28 19.46 -5.28
N LEU A 327 -3.27 18.71 -5.72
CA LEU A 327 -3.40 17.30 -6.05
C LEU A 327 -2.31 16.48 -5.36
N VAL A 328 -2.71 15.48 -4.57
CA VAL A 328 -1.79 14.55 -3.90
C VAL A 328 -1.78 13.23 -4.67
N HIS A 329 -0.60 12.75 -5.07
CA HIS A 329 -0.48 11.48 -5.79
C HIS A 329 0.75 10.66 -5.36
N CYS A 330 0.67 9.37 -5.65
CA CYS A 330 1.78 8.44 -5.74
C CYS A 330 1.65 7.74 -7.10
N ILE A 331 2.15 6.51 -7.27
CA ILE A 331 1.98 5.76 -8.54
C ILE A 331 0.51 5.43 -8.78
N TYR A 332 -0.07 4.63 -7.89
CA TYR A 332 -1.47 4.17 -7.95
C TYR A 332 -2.47 5.19 -7.39
N GLY A 333 -1.97 6.17 -6.63
CA GLY A 333 -2.83 7.00 -5.80
C GLY A 333 -3.55 6.19 -4.73
N MET A 334 -2.90 5.16 -4.16
CA MET A 334 -3.52 4.20 -3.23
C MET A 334 -2.97 4.31 -1.82
N ASP A 335 -1.76 3.80 -1.54
CA ASP A 335 -1.27 3.68 -0.16
C ASP A 335 -0.73 4.98 0.40
N ARG A 336 0.39 5.48 -0.15
CA ARG A 336 0.99 6.76 0.27
C ARG A 336 -0.02 7.91 0.15
N THR A 337 -0.72 7.98 -0.99
CA THR A 337 -1.78 8.97 -1.22
C THR A 337 -2.95 8.78 -0.28
N GLY A 338 -3.46 7.56 -0.13
CA GLY A 338 -4.61 7.29 0.73
C GLY A 338 -4.33 7.60 2.19
N PHE A 339 -3.16 7.22 2.71
CA PHE A 339 -2.77 7.54 4.08
C PHE A 339 -2.55 9.06 4.28
N THR A 340 -1.85 9.72 3.34
CA THR A 340 -1.64 11.18 3.41
C THR A 340 -2.95 11.95 3.37
N LEU A 341 -3.91 11.52 2.53
CA LEU A 341 -5.23 12.15 2.45
C LEU A 341 -6.07 11.86 3.67
N ALA A 342 -6.03 10.64 4.22
CA ALA A 342 -6.73 10.31 5.45
C ALA A 342 -6.29 11.23 6.61
N ILE A 343 -5.00 11.61 6.68
CA ILE A 343 -4.51 12.62 7.63
C ILE A 343 -5.17 13.98 7.36
N LEU A 344 -5.23 14.43 6.10
CA LEU A 344 -5.83 15.73 5.76
C LEU A 344 -7.35 15.74 6.00
N GLU A 345 -8.06 14.68 5.61
CA GLU A 345 -9.50 14.50 5.85
C GLU A 345 -9.78 14.50 7.36
N ALA A 346 -9.03 13.72 8.14
CA ALA A 346 -9.11 13.69 9.59
C ALA A 346 -8.88 15.07 10.22
N LEU A 347 -7.84 15.78 9.79
CA LEU A 347 -7.50 17.13 10.28
C LEU A 347 -8.64 18.14 10.05
N MET A 348 -9.35 17.98 8.92
CA MET A 348 -10.49 18.82 8.54
C MET A 348 -11.78 18.45 9.27
N GLY A 349 -11.80 17.34 10.02
CA GLY A 349 -12.98 16.88 10.77
C GLY A 349 -13.89 15.96 9.95
N ALA A 350 -13.34 15.24 8.98
CA ALA A 350 -14.06 14.17 8.29
C ALA A 350 -14.50 13.09 9.29
N LYS A 351 -15.68 12.52 9.05
CA LYS A 351 -16.15 11.36 9.81
C LYS A 351 -15.37 10.10 9.43
N THR A 352 -15.32 9.13 10.33
CA THR A 352 -14.71 7.81 10.07
C THR A 352 -15.20 7.23 8.75
N GLU A 353 -16.51 7.20 8.51
CA GLU A 353 -17.08 6.59 7.30
C GLU A 353 -16.71 7.34 6.02
N GLU A 354 -16.49 8.67 6.10
CA GLU A 354 -16.09 9.48 4.95
C GLU A 354 -14.64 9.16 4.54
N ILE A 355 -13.73 9.12 5.51
CA ILE A 355 -12.31 8.75 5.29
C ILE A 355 -12.24 7.33 4.71
N GLN A 356 -13.00 6.41 5.30
CA GLN A 356 -13.06 5.02 4.85
C GLN A 356 -13.62 4.89 3.42
N ALA A 357 -14.69 5.61 3.11
CA ALA A 357 -15.32 5.58 1.79
C ALA A 357 -14.41 6.18 0.72
N ASP A 358 -13.73 7.30 0.99
CA ASP A 358 -12.76 7.87 0.03
C ASP A 358 -11.62 6.90 -0.24
N TYR A 359 -11.03 6.32 0.80
CA TYR A 359 -9.97 5.34 0.65
C TYR A 359 -10.40 4.11 -0.16
N ALA A 360 -11.52 3.47 0.24
CA ALA A 360 -12.03 2.25 -0.36
C ALA A 360 -12.43 2.44 -1.84
N LYS A 361 -12.85 3.64 -2.25
CA LYS A 361 -13.19 3.94 -3.65
C LYS A 361 -12.03 3.68 -4.61
N THR A 362 -10.78 3.83 -4.17
CA THR A 362 -9.61 3.47 -4.99
C THR A 362 -9.64 2.00 -5.39
N PHE A 363 -9.98 1.10 -4.48
CA PHE A 363 -9.98 -0.34 -4.76
C PHE A 363 -11.10 -0.71 -5.73
N SER A 364 -12.27 -0.05 -5.63
CA SER A 364 -13.35 -0.19 -6.62
C SER A 364 -12.97 0.34 -8.01
N ASN A 365 -11.99 1.25 -8.11
CA ASN A 365 -11.50 1.78 -9.39
C ASN A 365 -10.35 0.95 -9.99
N TYR A 366 -9.72 0.07 -9.20
CA TYR A 366 -8.51 -0.65 -9.58
C TYR A 366 -8.72 -2.16 -9.66
N PHE A 367 -9.17 -2.74 -8.57
CA PHE A 367 -9.06 -4.17 -8.28
C PHE A 367 -10.37 -4.89 -8.53
N ASN A 368 -10.84 -4.71 -9.75
CA ASN A 368 -12.07 -5.29 -10.22
C ASN A 368 -11.87 -5.83 -11.62
N VAL A 369 -10.71 -6.39 -11.98
CA VAL A 369 -10.53 -7.05 -13.30
C VAL A 369 -10.02 -8.47 -13.11
N VAL A 370 -10.86 -9.47 -13.37
CA VAL A 370 -10.49 -10.89 -13.31
C VAL A 370 -10.64 -11.49 -14.70
N ASP A 371 -9.62 -12.20 -15.18
CA ASP A 371 -9.58 -12.79 -16.53
C ASP A 371 -9.91 -11.76 -17.63
N GLY A 372 -9.44 -10.52 -17.45
CA GLY A 372 -9.65 -9.42 -18.38
C GLY A 372 -11.09 -8.88 -18.42
N GLN A 373 -11.92 -9.22 -17.43
CA GLN A 373 -13.30 -8.74 -17.28
C GLN A 373 -13.50 -7.99 -15.97
N GLN A 374 -14.27 -6.91 -16.03
CA GLN A 374 -14.56 -6.12 -14.84
C GLN A 374 -15.53 -6.87 -13.88
N VAL A 375 -15.16 -7.00 -12.60
CA VAL A 375 -15.91 -7.71 -11.55
C VAL A 375 -16.11 -6.82 -10.32
N THR A 376 -17.36 -6.49 -9.99
CA THR A 376 -17.67 -5.67 -8.82
C THR A 376 -17.24 -6.33 -7.51
N LEU A 377 -16.55 -5.57 -6.65
CA LEU A 377 -16.23 -5.98 -5.28
C LEU A 377 -17.51 -6.19 -4.46
N ASN A 378 -17.54 -7.26 -3.66
CA ASN A 378 -18.63 -7.49 -2.71
C ASN A 378 -18.47 -6.63 -1.44
N GLU A 379 -19.51 -6.60 -0.61
CA GLU A 379 -19.56 -5.77 0.60
C GLU A 379 -18.42 -6.07 1.58
N GLN A 380 -18.11 -7.34 1.83
CA GLN A 380 -17.03 -7.74 2.74
C GLN A 380 -15.66 -7.27 2.24
N GLN A 381 -15.41 -7.35 0.92
CA GLN A 381 -14.17 -6.87 0.32
C GLN A 381 -14.02 -5.36 0.47
N VAL A 382 -15.11 -4.61 0.25
CA VAL A 382 -15.14 -3.15 0.44
C VAL A 382 -14.90 -2.80 1.91
N ASP A 383 -15.55 -3.50 2.84
CA ASP A 383 -15.40 -3.24 4.27
C ASP A 383 -14.00 -3.56 4.79
N PHE A 384 -13.34 -4.57 4.23
CA PHE A 384 -11.92 -4.81 4.50
C PHE A 384 -11.07 -3.60 4.14
N PHE A 385 -11.22 -3.05 2.92
CA PHE A 385 -10.45 -1.88 2.51
C PHE A 385 -10.77 -0.63 3.34
N LYS A 386 -12.05 -0.43 3.72
CA LYS A 386 -12.43 0.63 4.66
C LYS A 386 -11.65 0.50 5.99
N ALA A 387 -11.56 -0.71 6.54
CA ALA A 387 -10.88 -0.92 7.81
C ALA A 387 -9.36 -0.63 7.76
N VAL A 388 -8.72 -0.82 6.61
CA VAL A 388 -7.26 -0.63 6.45
C VAL A 388 -6.81 0.78 6.81
N VAL A 389 -7.48 1.82 6.29
CA VAL A 389 -7.00 3.20 6.44
C VAL A 389 -7.12 3.70 7.89
N THR A 390 -8.23 3.42 8.56
CA THR A 390 -8.44 3.86 9.95
C THR A 390 -7.61 3.04 10.93
N ARG A 391 -7.38 1.75 10.64
CA ARG A 391 -6.39 0.94 11.36
C ARG A 391 -5.00 1.56 11.24
N ASN A 392 -4.58 1.96 10.04
CA ASN A 392 -3.26 2.56 9.82
C ASN A 392 -3.11 3.89 10.56
N LEU A 393 -4.12 4.77 10.52
CA LEU A 393 -4.11 6.01 11.32
C LEU A 393 -3.93 5.70 12.80
N ARG A 394 -4.76 4.79 13.34
CA ARG A 394 -4.71 4.39 14.75
C ARG A 394 -3.32 3.85 15.13
N ALA A 395 -2.80 2.93 14.34
CA ALA A 395 -1.55 2.24 14.65
C ALA A 395 -0.35 3.20 14.59
N VAL A 396 -0.28 4.06 13.57
CA VAL A 396 0.80 5.05 13.43
C VAL A 396 0.74 6.11 14.53
N TYR A 397 -0.44 6.62 14.86
CA TYR A 397 -0.59 7.62 15.90
C TYR A 397 -0.27 7.05 17.30
N ARG A 398 -0.71 5.82 17.59
CA ARG A 398 -0.37 5.12 18.84
C ARG A 398 1.12 4.84 18.98
N ALA A 399 1.80 4.47 17.90
CA ALA A 399 3.26 4.35 17.88
C ALA A 399 3.95 5.68 18.23
N ASP A 400 3.30 6.80 17.90
CA ASP A 400 3.70 8.13 18.33
C ASP A 400 3.08 8.54 19.69
N GLY A 401 2.67 7.59 20.53
CA GLY A 401 2.21 7.83 21.89
C GLY A 401 0.95 8.70 21.99
N ILE A 402 0.15 8.76 20.93
CA ILE A 402 -1.12 9.48 20.91
C ILE A 402 -2.21 8.51 21.32
N ASP A 403 -2.92 8.86 22.39
CA ASP A 403 -4.04 8.06 22.86
C ASP A 403 -5.24 8.23 21.94
N ILE A 404 -5.80 7.10 21.50
CA ILE A 404 -6.95 7.04 20.62
C ILE A 404 -7.90 6.01 21.20
N ALA A 405 -9.10 6.46 21.55
CA ALA A 405 -10.14 5.60 22.09
C ALA A 405 -10.47 4.46 21.11
N ASP A 406 -10.67 3.25 21.61
CA ASP A 406 -11.23 2.13 20.86
C ASP A 406 -12.76 2.28 20.73
N ALA A 407 -13.16 3.29 19.97
CA ALA A 407 -14.54 3.58 19.61
C ALA A 407 -14.69 3.68 18.09
N ASP A 408 -15.90 3.45 17.59
CA ASP A 408 -16.20 3.53 16.16
C ASP A 408 -16.36 4.99 15.67
N ASP A 409 -16.88 5.87 16.53
CA ASP A 409 -17.14 7.29 16.23
C ASP A 409 -16.06 8.20 16.86
N ILE A 410 -14.84 8.11 16.33
CA ILE A 410 -13.70 8.93 16.79
C ILE A 410 -13.72 10.29 16.09
N ASP A 411 -13.59 11.35 16.90
CA ASP A 411 -13.14 12.64 16.37
C ASP A 411 -11.65 12.55 16.00
N TRP A 412 -11.36 12.32 14.73
CA TRP A 412 -10.00 12.18 14.24
C TRP A 412 -9.22 13.49 14.18
N ALA A 413 -9.90 14.65 14.28
CA ALA A 413 -9.22 15.94 14.18
C ALA A 413 -8.24 16.15 15.34
N THR A 414 -8.69 15.93 16.58
CA THR A 414 -7.88 16.09 17.79
C THR A 414 -6.58 15.24 17.78
N PRO A 415 -6.63 13.90 17.60
CA PRO A 415 -5.42 13.10 17.56
C PRO A 415 -4.56 13.41 16.31
N THR A 416 -5.16 13.87 15.21
CA THR A 416 -4.39 14.31 14.03
C THR A 416 -3.62 15.61 14.28
N GLU A 417 -4.23 16.59 14.97
CA GLU A 417 -3.51 17.81 15.38
C GLU A 417 -2.33 17.46 16.30
N GLN A 418 -2.54 16.57 17.27
CA GLN A 418 -1.46 16.07 18.14
C GLN A 418 -0.35 15.35 17.37
N PHE A 419 -0.74 14.54 16.38
CA PHE A 419 0.21 13.86 15.49
C PHE A 419 1.08 14.85 14.73
N LEU A 420 0.48 15.84 14.08
CA LEU A 420 1.21 16.86 13.32
C LEU A 420 2.09 17.73 14.22
N GLU A 421 1.62 18.10 15.41
CA GLU A 421 2.44 18.80 16.41
C GLU A 421 3.66 17.97 16.82
N LYS A 422 3.48 16.68 17.08
CA LYS A 422 4.57 15.77 17.42
C LYS A 422 5.56 15.56 16.27
N GLN A 423 5.09 15.62 15.02
CA GLN A 423 5.97 15.63 13.84
C GLN A 423 6.61 17.00 13.56
N GLY A 424 6.37 17.99 14.44
CA GLY A 424 7.06 19.28 14.41
C GLY A 424 6.36 20.38 13.62
N MET A 425 5.07 20.24 13.31
CA MET A 425 4.27 21.38 12.84
C MET A 425 3.84 22.27 14.01
N THR A 426 3.80 23.58 13.82
CA THR A 426 3.23 24.49 14.82
C THR A 426 1.70 24.58 14.67
N LYS A 427 1.02 25.07 15.72
CA LYS A 427 -0.42 25.31 15.68
C LYS A 427 -0.81 26.30 14.58
N GLU A 428 0.05 27.28 14.32
CA GLU A 428 -0.13 28.25 13.24
C GLU A 428 -0.02 27.58 11.87
N GLU A 429 0.95 26.68 11.66
CA GLU A 429 1.08 25.91 10.43
C GLU A 429 -0.13 25.00 10.22
N ILE A 430 -0.59 24.31 11.27
CA ILE A 430 -1.78 23.45 11.21
C ILE A 430 -3.03 24.28 10.88
N SER A 431 -3.22 25.44 11.52
CA SER A 431 -4.33 26.35 11.20
C SER A 431 -4.26 26.85 9.75
N ALA A 432 -3.08 27.25 9.29
CA ALA A 432 -2.87 27.71 7.91
C ALA A 432 -3.18 26.60 6.90
N LEU A 433 -2.76 25.36 7.18
CA LEU A 433 -3.10 24.20 6.35
C LEU A 433 -4.61 23.96 6.29
N LYS A 434 -5.30 24.02 7.43
CA LYS A 434 -6.78 23.93 7.47
C LYS A 434 -7.41 25.03 6.62
N ASP A 435 -6.92 26.27 6.72
CA ASP A 435 -7.45 27.38 5.93
C ASP A 435 -7.20 27.23 4.42
N ARG A 436 -6.11 26.57 4.00
CA ARG A 436 -5.90 26.19 2.59
C ARG A 436 -6.95 25.22 2.05
N LEU A 437 -7.51 24.40 2.93
CA LEU A 437 -8.42 23.30 2.59
C LEU A 437 -9.91 23.62 2.83
N LYS A 438 -10.25 24.76 3.44
CA LYS A 438 -11.63 25.24 3.62
C LYS A 438 -12.27 25.86 2.39
#